data_AF-A0A847H5Z9-F1
#
_entry.id   AF-A0A847H5Z9-F1
#
_cell.length_a   1.000
_cell.length_b   1.000
_cell.length_c   1.000
_cell.angle_alpha   90.00
_cell.angle_beta   90.00
_cell.angle_gamma   90.00
#
_symmetry.space_group_name_H-M   'P 1'
#
loop_
_entity.id
_entity.type
_entity.pdbx_description
1 polymer ?
#
loop_
_entity_poly.entity_id
_entity_poly.type
_entity_poly.pdbx_seq_one_letter_code
_entity_poly.pdbx_strand_id
1 'polypeptide(L)' 'QAFGHPIEAISPQKLRTIQKLAEMYMMNNNIKKYERFRIDVVGILTGNPATITHITDVF' A
#
# COMPACT_ATOMS: atom_id res chain seq x y z
N GLN A 1 -13.47 -22.07 -3.13
CA GLN A 1 -13.68 -20.89 -3.98
C GLN A 1 -12.78 -19.80 -3.41
N ALA A 2 -11.65 -19.51 -4.05
CA ALA A 2 -10.70 -18.54 -3.52
C ALA A 2 -11.24 -17.14 -3.82
N PHE A 3 -11.60 -16.40 -2.78
CA PHE A 3 -11.83 -14.96 -2.87
C PHE A 3 -10.53 -14.32 -3.40
N GLY A 4 -10.64 -13.44 -4.40
CA GLY A 4 -9.55 -12.90 -5.22
C GLY A 4 -8.29 -12.49 -4.44
N HIS A 5 -7.13 -12.56 -5.07
CA HIS A 5 -5.87 -12.26 -4.39
C HIS A 5 -5.92 -10.86 -3.76
N PRO A 6 -5.34 -10.63 -2.56
CA PRO A 6 -5.39 -9.33 -1.88
C PRO A 6 -4.95 -8.14 -2.74
N ILE A 7 -4.09 -8.39 -3.74
CA ILE A 7 -3.64 -7.39 -4.71
C ILE A 7 -4.77 -6.91 -5.64
N GLU A 8 -5.73 -7.77 -5.98
CA GLU A 8 -6.91 -7.43 -6.80
C GLU A 8 -7.82 -6.42 -6.09
N ALA A 9 -7.75 -6.33 -4.75
CA ALA A 9 -8.49 -5.35 -3.98
C ALA A 9 -7.91 -3.92 -4.08
N ILE A 10 -6.74 -3.74 -4.72
CA ILE A 10 -6.06 -2.47 -4.84
C ILE A 10 -6.38 -1.85 -6.19
N SER A 11 -7.34 -0.91 -6.17
CA SER A 11 -7.67 -0.14 -7.35
C SER A 11 -6.67 1.00 -7.57
N PRO A 12 -6.48 1.47 -8.82
CA PRO A 12 -5.69 2.67 -9.11
C PRO A 12 -6.15 3.90 -8.32
N GLN A 13 -7.45 3.97 -8.00
CA GLN A 13 -8.00 5.07 -7.21
C GLN A 13 -7.56 5.01 -5.75
N LYS A 14 -7.45 3.82 -5.15
CA LYS A 14 -6.89 3.67 -3.79
C LYS A 14 -5.43 4.13 -3.74
N LEU A 15 -4.62 3.74 -4.72
CA LEU A 15 -3.21 4.17 -4.80
C LEU A 15 -3.09 5.69 -4.89
N ARG A 16 -3.88 6.35 -5.75
CA ARG A 16 -3.91 7.82 -5.84
C ARG A 16 -4.33 8.48 -4.52
N THR A 17 -5.29 7.91 -3.80
CA THR A 17 -5.70 8.43 -2.50
C THR A 17 -4.59 8.28 -1.46
N ILE A 18 -3.91 7.13 -1.41
CA ILE A 18 -2.78 6.90 -0.50
C ILE A 18 -1.65 7.87 -0.79
N GLN A 19 -1.32 8.09 -2.08
CA GLN A 19 -0.32 9.06 -2.49
C GLN A 19 -0.64 10.48 -1.97
N LYS A 20 -1.87 10.96 -2.19
CA LYS A 20 -2.30 12.28 -1.69
C LYS A 20 -2.22 12.39 -0.17
N LEU A 21 -2.62 11.34 0.54
CA LEU A 21 -2.53 11.32 2.01
C LEU A 21 -1.07 11.38 2.47
N ALA A 22 -0.17 10.68 1.78
CA ALA A 22 1.26 10.75 2.07
C ALA A 22 1.83 12.15 1.80
N GLU A 23 1.46 12.79 0.69
CA GLU A 23 1.83 14.18 0.38
C GLU A 23 1.37 15.14 1.49
N MET A 24 0.10 15.03 1.91
CA MET A 24 -0.44 15.84 3.02
C MET A 24 0.30 15.56 4.34
N TYR A 25 0.60 14.30 4.64
CA TYR A 25 1.38 13.94 5.82
C TYR A 25 2.76 14.58 5.79
N MET A 26 3.46 14.51 4.65
CA MET A 26 4.78 15.12 4.50
C MET A 26 4.74 16.65 4.69
N MET A 27 3.75 17.32 4.11
CA MET A 27 3.54 18.76 4.28
C MET A 27 3.30 19.12 5.75
N ASN A 28 2.42 18.40 6.44
CA ASN A 28 2.08 18.66 7.84
C ASN A 28 3.24 18.39 8.81
N ASN A 29 4.18 17.52 8.42
CA ASN A 29 5.35 17.18 9.23
C ASN A 29 6.63 17.92 8.78
N ASN A 30 6.51 18.95 7.92
CA ASN A 30 7.65 19.70 7.38
C ASN A 30 8.73 18.82 6.72
N ILE A 31 8.34 17.68 6.16
CA ILE A 31 9.24 16.78 5.44
C ILE A 31 9.46 17.39 4.05
N LYS A 32 10.55 18.13 3.90
CA LYS A 32 10.88 18.87 2.66
C LYS A 32 11.69 18.07 1.65
N LYS A 33 12.32 16.97 2.09
CA LYS A 33 13.14 16.10 1.26
C LYS A 33 13.01 14.66 1.71
N TYR A 34 12.83 13.77 0.75
CA TYR A 34 12.96 12.32 0.90
C TYR A 34 13.80 11.80 -0.27
N GLU A 35 14.70 10.87 0.02
CA GLU A 35 15.54 10.26 -1.03
C GLU A 35 14.79 9.17 -1.80
N ARG A 36 13.84 8.50 -1.14
CA ARG A 36 13.02 7.45 -1.74
C ARG A 36 11.65 7.41 -1.11
N PHE A 37 10.63 7.64 -1.93
CA PHE A 37 9.23 7.38 -1.59
C PHE A 37 8.83 6.08 -2.27
N ARG A 38 8.11 5.23 -1.54
CA ARG A 38 7.51 4.01 -2.09
C ARG A 38 6.19 3.74 -1.39
N ILE A 39 5.29 3.10 -2.11
CA ILE A 39 4.07 2.54 -1.52
C ILE A 39 4.24 1.02 -1.50
N ASP A 40 4.08 0.42 -0.33
CA ASP A 40 4.13 -1.03 -0.16
C ASP A 40 2.73 -1.57 0.15
N VAL A 41 2.49 -2.83 -0.22
CA VAL A 41 1.25 -3.55 0.00
C VAL A 41 1.52 -4.81 0.81
N VAL A 42 0.79 -4.97 1.92
CA VAL A 42 0.80 -6.20 2.70
C VAL A 42 -0.57 -6.86 2.59
N GLY A 43 -0.62 -8.02 1.94
CA GLY A 43 -1.79 -8.88 1.86
C GLY A 43 -1.77 -9.91 2.97
N ILE A 44 -2.86 -10.03 3.71
CA ILE A 44 -3.04 -11.04 4.76
C ILE A 44 -4.26 -11.89 4.38
N LEU A 45 -4.02 -13.17 4.11
CA LEU A 45 -5.07 -14.16 3.90
C LEU A 45 -5.20 -14.99 5.17
N THR A 46 -6.35 -14.88 5.82
CA THR A 46 -6.69 -15.67 7.01
C THR A 46 -7.07 -17.09 6.59
N GLY A 47 -6.58 -18.09 7.33
CA GLY A 47 -6.72 -19.50 7.00
C GLY A 47 -5.85 -20.36 7.91
N ASN A 48 -5.76 -21.66 7.62
CA ASN A 48 -4.85 -22.57 8.32
C ASN A 48 -4.00 -23.35 7.30
N PRO A 49 -2.76 -22.91 6.99
CA PRO A 49 -2.05 -21.79 7.61
C PRO A 49 -2.53 -20.41 7.11
N ALA A 50 -2.28 -19.37 7.89
CA ALA A 50 -2.41 -17.99 7.42
C ALA A 50 -1.26 -17.67 6.44
N THR A 51 -1.54 -16.86 5.42
CA THR A 51 -0.55 -16.46 4.41
C THR A 51 -0.38 -14.95 4.42
N ILE A 52 0.87 -14.49 4.48
CA ILE A 52 1.25 -13.08 4.40
C ILE A 52 2.03 -12.87 3.11
N THR A 53 1.66 -11.87 2.32
CA THR A 53 2.37 -11.44 1.11
C THR A 53 2.76 -9.99 1.24
N HIS A 54 4.01 -9.65 0.94
CA HIS A 54 4.49 -8.27 0.89
C HIS A 54 4.92 -7.96 -0.53
N ILE A 55 4.31 -6.93 -1.12
CA ILE A 55 4.65 -6.41 -2.44
C ILE A 55 5.20 -5.01 -2.21
N THR A 56 6.47 -4.82 -2.54
CA THR A 56 7.15 -3.54 -2.39
C THR A 56 7.01 -2.70 -3.64
N ASP A 57 7.07 -1.38 -3.49
CA ASP A 57 7.27 -0.45 -4.62
C ASP A 57 6.15 -0.56 -5.68
N VAL A 58 4.89 -0.60 -5.23
CA VAL A 58 3.72 -0.64 -6.13
C VAL A 58 3.43 0.72 -6.80
N PHE A 59 4.19 1.74 -6.42
CA PHE A 59 4.19 3.09 -6.97
C PHE A 59 5.58 3.71 -6.81
#